data_AF-B2VVB6-F1
#
_entry.id   AF-B2VVB6-F1
#
_cell.length_a   1.000
_cell.length_b   1.000
_cell.length_c   1.000
_cell.angle_alpha   90.00
_cell.angle_beta   90.00
_cell.angle_gamma   90.00
#
_symmetry.space_group_name_H-M   'P 1'
#
loop_
_entity.id
_entity.type
_entity.pdbx_description
1 polymer ?
#
loop_
_entity_poly.entity_id
_entity_poly.type
_entity_poly.pdbx_seq_one_letter_code
_entity_poly.pdbx_strand_id
1 'polypeptide(L)'
;MQNPEPGMCLQYFSSLIGGQRTDSDQVNPPIINTFYGRASNCFKHHRFFSEQAVASYTMQFSILLLAAYACGASARLNWSLAKASNPTADQADAYARIEAAMTKAVARYHKNSNANKTIRVAYAPGVPTAEANYNGDLRFGSNRAYMTERTAMHEISHTLGVGQTAAFNTKCAAGDWRTALPLVRSFDGANAKISCGGGHFWPYGLNYETEWSETNGDRHVKMVQAMLNDGM
;
A
#
# COMPACT_ATOMS: atom_id res chain seq x y z
N MET A 1 -14.84 -6.69 31.78
CA MET A 1 -15.28 -7.62 30.72
C MET A 1 -16.72 -7.29 30.38
N GLN A 2 -16.95 -6.82 29.15
CA GLN A 2 -18.13 -6.94 28.29
C GLN A 2 -18.18 -5.72 27.38
N ASN A 3 -17.97 -5.98 26.09
CA ASN A 3 -18.01 -5.01 25.01
C ASN A 3 -19.43 -4.47 24.83
N PRO A 4 -19.60 -3.17 24.53
CA PRO A 4 -20.84 -2.65 23.99
C PRO A 4 -20.93 -2.94 22.47
N GLU A 5 -22.13 -3.24 22.00
CA GLU A 5 -22.46 -3.25 20.58
C GLU A 5 -22.49 -1.84 19.99
N PRO A 6 -22.21 -1.68 18.69
CA PRO A 6 -22.72 -0.55 17.92
C PRO A 6 -23.69 -1.03 16.84
N GLY A 7 -24.96 -0.76 17.09
CA GLY A 7 -25.97 -0.68 16.04
C GLY A 7 -25.92 0.63 15.25
N MET A 8 -26.67 0.60 14.15
CA MET A 8 -27.33 1.74 13.50
C MET A 8 -26.45 2.75 12.75
N CYS A 9 -26.36 2.58 11.42
CA CYS A 9 -26.12 3.69 10.51
C CYS A 9 -27.47 4.10 9.88
N LEU A 10 -27.77 5.39 10.01
CA LEU A 10 -29.03 6.04 9.71
C LEU A 10 -29.51 5.87 8.25
N GLN A 11 -30.83 5.70 8.13
CA GLN A 11 -31.64 6.07 6.97
C GLN A 11 -31.50 7.58 6.68
N TYR A 12 -31.59 8.04 5.43
CA TYR A 12 -32.35 9.26 5.09
C TYR A 12 -32.67 9.30 3.57
N PHE A 13 -33.99 9.24 3.31
CA PHE A 13 -34.82 9.84 2.25
C PHE A 13 -34.98 9.22 0.85
N SER A 14 -36.27 8.99 0.57
CA SER A 14 -36.91 8.62 -0.70
C SER A 14 -38.01 9.65 -1.03
N SER A 15 -38.50 9.60 -2.28
CA SER A 15 -39.64 10.32 -2.89
C SER A 15 -39.30 11.72 -3.47
N LEU A 16 -39.75 12.10 -4.67
CA LEU A 16 -41.09 11.96 -5.27
C LEU A 16 -41.10 11.81 -6.81
N ILE A 17 -42.20 11.23 -7.29
CA ILE A 17 -42.64 11.00 -8.67
C ILE A 17 -43.59 12.13 -9.13
N GLY A 18 -43.58 12.48 -10.43
CA GLY A 18 -44.69 13.14 -11.13
C GLY A 18 -44.24 13.82 -12.44
N GLY A 19 -44.44 13.23 -13.62
CA GLY A 19 -45.48 13.60 -14.63
C GLY A 19 -44.98 14.74 -15.55
N GLN A 20 -44.95 14.69 -16.88
CA GLN A 20 -45.93 14.27 -17.89
C GLN A 20 -45.23 14.06 -19.26
N ARG A 21 -45.83 13.24 -20.14
CA ARG A 21 -45.44 13.04 -21.55
C ARG A 21 -46.04 14.13 -22.45
N THR A 22 -45.33 14.45 -23.52
CA THR A 22 -45.91 14.88 -24.80
C THR A 22 -45.24 14.10 -25.92
N ASP A 23 -46.06 13.49 -26.78
CA ASP A 23 -45.71 12.70 -27.96
C ASP A 23 -45.04 13.51 -29.07
N SER A 24 -44.04 12.95 -29.74
CA SER A 24 -43.95 12.84 -31.22
C SER A 24 -42.61 12.25 -31.64
N ASP A 25 -42.57 10.92 -31.85
CA ASP A 25 -42.14 10.31 -33.12
C ASP A 25 -41.80 8.82 -32.93
N GLN A 26 -42.52 8.02 -33.71
CA GLN A 26 -42.32 6.59 -33.98
C GLN A 26 -40.96 6.42 -34.70
N VAL A 27 -40.15 5.36 -34.55
CA VAL A 27 -40.40 3.99 -35.02
C VAL A 27 -39.32 3.02 -34.46
N ASN A 28 -39.80 1.95 -33.79
CA ASN A 28 -39.29 0.55 -33.60
C ASN A 28 -38.00 0.17 -32.80
N PRO A 29 -37.99 -1.04 -32.17
CA PRO A 29 -37.44 -1.25 -30.81
C PRO A 29 -36.28 -2.30 -30.75
N PRO A 30 -35.86 -2.85 -29.59
CA PRO A 30 -34.49 -2.76 -29.09
C PRO A 30 -33.64 -4.02 -29.29
N ILE A 31 -32.37 -3.85 -29.67
CA ILE A 31 -31.34 -4.87 -29.47
C ILE A 31 -30.71 -4.64 -28.10
N ILE A 32 -31.15 -5.45 -27.14
CA ILE A 32 -30.48 -5.60 -25.84
C ILE A 32 -29.15 -6.32 -26.10
N ASN A 33 -28.03 -5.67 -25.77
CA ASN A 33 -26.85 -6.43 -25.38
C ASN A 33 -26.08 -5.70 -24.27
N THR A 34 -26.13 -6.34 -23.12
CA THR A 34 -25.65 -5.92 -21.81
C THR A 34 -24.29 -6.58 -21.57
N PHE A 35 -23.31 -5.77 -21.18
CA PHE A 35 -22.14 -6.09 -20.34
C PHE A 35 -21.05 -7.04 -20.86
N TYR A 36 -19.80 -6.52 -20.91
CA TYR A 36 -18.58 -7.28 -20.66
C TYR A 36 -17.75 -6.57 -19.57
N GLY A 37 -18.04 -6.92 -18.32
CA GLY A 37 -17.13 -6.75 -17.19
C GLY A 37 -16.43 -8.08 -16.93
N ARG A 38 -15.10 -8.06 -16.97
CA ARG A 38 -14.22 -9.20 -16.66
C ARG A 38 -14.37 -9.58 -15.18
N ALA A 39 -14.85 -10.78 -14.91
CA ALA A 39 -14.56 -11.52 -13.68
C ALA A 39 -14.33 -12.99 -14.05
N SER A 40 -13.17 -13.48 -13.66
CA SER A 40 -12.62 -14.78 -14.00
C SER A 40 -13.24 -15.92 -13.17
N ASN A 41 -13.47 -17.04 -13.85
CA ASN A 41 -13.38 -18.44 -13.40
C ASN A 41 -13.93 -18.83 -12.02
N CYS A 42 -15.03 -19.59 -12.00
CA CYS A 42 -15.02 -20.94 -11.39
C CYS A 42 -16.29 -21.75 -11.71
N PHE A 43 -16.03 -22.99 -12.14
CA PHE A 43 -16.89 -24.19 -12.10
C PHE A 43 -18.07 -24.38 -13.05
N LYS A 44 -17.95 -25.49 -13.77
CA LYS A 44 -18.85 -26.15 -14.72
C LYS A 44 -19.16 -27.54 -14.12
N HIS A 45 -20.36 -28.07 -14.41
CA HIS A 45 -20.97 -29.34 -13.95
C HIS A 45 -21.74 -29.20 -12.63
N HIS A 46 -23.03 -29.57 -12.51
CA HIS A 46 -23.61 -30.86 -12.88
C HIS A 46 -25.08 -30.78 -13.36
N ARG A 47 -25.47 -31.78 -14.15
CA ARG A 47 -26.84 -32.03 -14.64
C ARG A 47 -27.73 -32.50 -13.48
N PHE A 48 -28.96 -31.98 -13.45
CA PHE A 48 -30.07 -32.53 -12.65
C PHE A 48 -30.68 -33.74 -13.36
N PHE A 49 -30.78 -34.87 -12.68
CA PHE A 49 -31.84 -35.85 -12.90
C PHE A 49 -32.46 -36.16 -11.53
N SER A 50 -33.79 -36.03 -11.47
CA SER A 50 -34.62 -36.47 -10.37
C SER A 50 -34.78 -37.98 -10.41
N GLU A 51 -34.72 -38.66 -9.28
CA GLU A 51 -35.58 -39.81 -8.99
C GLU A 51 -35.59 -40.12 -7.50
N GLN A 52 -36.73 -40.64 -7.06
CA GLN A 52 -37.18 -40.77 -5.67
C GLN A 52 -36.60 -42.02 -5.01
N ALA A 53 -36.35 -41.96 -3.69
CA ALA A 53 -36.67 -43.06 -2.75
C ALA A 53 -36.43 -42.61 -1.31
N VAL A 54 -37.48 -42.71 -0.49
CA VAL A 54 -37.44 -42.55 0.97
C VAL A 54 -37.05 -43.87 1.62
N ALA A 55 -36.00 -43.87 2.44
CA ALA A 55 -35.69 -44.94 3.40
C ALA A 55 -34.91 -44.37 4.59
N SER A 56 -35.19 -44.95 5.75
CA SER A 56 -35.05 -44.38 7.09
C SER A 56 -33.63 -44.34 7.69
N TYR A 57 -33.40 -43.29 8.49
CA TYR A 57 -32.49 -43.12 9.63
C TYR A 57 -31.07 -43.70 9.59
N THR A 58 -30.09 -42.79 9.39
CA THR A 58 -28.80 -42.83 10.08
C THR A 58 -28.40 -41.42 10.50
N MET A 59 -28.03 -41.26 11.77
CA MET A 59 -27.51 -40.01 12.32
C MET A 59 -26.28 -39.56 11.53
N GLN A 60 -26.33 -38.39 10.92
CA GLN A 60 -25.14 -37.76 10.36
C GLN A 60 -25.06 -36.31 10.79
N PHE A 61 -24.00 -36.04 11.55
CA PHE A 61 -23.55 -34.76 12.06
C PHE A 61 -23.76 -33.64 11.03
N SER A 62 -24.61 -32.66 11.37
CA SER A 62 -24.65 -31.38 10.68
C SER A 62 -23.39 -30.59 11.07
N ILE A 63 -22.31 -30.77 10.32
CA ILE A 63 -21.13 -29.90 10.42
C ILE A 63 -21.50 -28.58 9.76
N LEU A 64 -21.89 -27.60 10.59
CA LEU A 64 -21.92 -26.19 10.22
C LEU A 64 -20.48 -25.75 9.91
N LEU A 65 -20.10 -25.78 8.63
CA LEU A 65 -18.88 -25.12 8.15
C LEU A 65 -19.12 -23.60 8.12
N LEU A 66 -18.89 -22.93 9.25
CA LEU A 66 -18.58 -21.49 9.23
C LEU A 66 -17.18 -21.34 8.64
N ALA A 67 -17.09 -21.07 7.33
CA ALA A 67 -15.88 -20.51 6.74
C ALA A 67 -15.73 -19.07 7.25
N ALA A 68 -15.09 -18.90 8.40
CA ALA A 68 -14.60 -17.60 8.83
C ALA A 68 -13.52 -17.16 7.84
N TYR A 69 -13.90 -16.34 6.86
CA TYR A 69 -12.93 -15.57 6.10
C TYR A 69 -12.28 -14.57 7.06
N ALA A 70 -11.18 -14.98 7.69
CA ALA A 70 -10.28 -14.06 8.33
C ALA A 70 -9.68 -13.21 7.20
N CYS A 71 -10.27 -12.04 6.96
CA CYS A 71 -9.54 -10.95 6.31
C CYS A 71 -8.46 -10.55 7.31
N GLY A 72 -7.31 -11.21 7.25
CA GLY A 72 -6.13 -10.76 7.96
C GLY A 72 -5.85 -9.36 7.46
N ALA A 73 -6.12 -8.35 8.29
CA ALA A 73 -5.59 -7.02 8.07
C ALA A 73 -4.08 -7.19 8.06
N SER A 74 -3.50 -7.31 6.86
CA SER A 74 -2.07 -7.32 6.70
C SER A 74 -1.65 -5.94 7.18
N ALA A 75 -0.94 -5.87 8.31
CA ALA A 75 -0.42 -4.60 8.79
C ALA A 75 0.39 -4.00 7.64
N ARG A 76 -0.10 -2.91 7.06
CA ARG A 76 0.66 -2.11 6.11
C ARG A 76 1.63 -1.24 6.90
N LEU A 77 2.57 -0.59 6.22
CA LEU A 77 3.43 0.42 6.83
C LEU A 77 2.65 1.34 7.79
N ASN A 78 2.99 1.29 9.08
CA ASN A 78 2.40 2.12 10.13
C ASN A 78 3.48 3.00 10.74
N TRP A 79 3.10 4.19 11.22
CA TRP A 79 4.07 5.11 11.81
C TRP A 79 3.48 5.94 12.94
N SER A 80 4.36 6.39 13.83
CA SER A 80 4.04 7.34 14.90
C SER A 80 5.16 8.33 15.08
N LEU A 81 4.85 9.60 15.34
CA LEU A 81 5.83 10.63 15.68
C LEU A 81 5.86 10.87 17.19
N ALA A 82 7.04 10.71 17.79
CA ALA A 82 7.28 11.08 19.18
C ALA A 82 7.24 12.62 19.32
N LYS A 83 6.34 13.11 20.17
CA LYS A 83 6.17 14.53 20.47
C LYS A 83 6.30 14.79 21.96
N ALA A 84 6.95 15.90 22.31
CA ALA A 84 6.90 16.41 23.68
C ALA A 84 5.46 16.83 24.04
N SER A 85 5.07 16.67 25.31
CA SER A 85 3.75 17.09 25.80
C SER A 85 3.55 18.61 25.74
N ASN A 86 4.62 19.39 25.91
CA ASN A 86 4.64 20.85 25.81
C ASN A 86 5.75 21.27 24.81
N PRO A 87 5.45 21.27 23.50
CA PRO A 87 6.47 21.53 22.48
C PRO A 87 6.91 22.99 22.46
N THR A 88 8.21 23.22 22.21
CA THR A 88 8.71 24.55 21.82
C THR A 88 8.18 24.96 20.44
N ALA A 89 8.29 26.24 20.07
CA ALA A 89 7.93 26.70 18.73
C ALA A 89 8.72 25.97 17.62
N ASP A 90 10.01 25.71 17.85
CA ASP A 90 10.85 24.92 16.96
C ASP A 90 10.31 23.49 16.81
N GLN A 91 10.04 22.81 17.93
CA GLN A 91 9.48 21.46 17.91
C GLN A 91 8.12 21.41 17.21
N ALA A 92 7.24 22.38 17.46
CA ALA A 92 5.93 22.44 16.82
C ALA A 92 6.04 22.58 15.28
N ASP A 93 6.92 23.45 14.79
CA ASP A 93 7.18 23.58 13.34
C ASP A 93 7.80 22.31 12.75
N ALA A 94 8.76 21.69 13.44
CA ALA A 94 9.35 20.41 13.01
C ALA A 94 8.28 19.32 12.91
N TYR A 95 7.46 19.16 13.95
CA TYR A 95 6.42 18.14 14.00
C TYR A 95 5.41 18.30 12.85
N ALA A 96 4.92 19.51 12.60
CA ALA A 96 3.98 19.76 11.52
C ALA A 96 4.55 19.35 10.14
N ARG A 97 5.83 19.65 9.89
CA ARG A 97 6.50 19.31 8.63
C ARG A 97 6.77 17.82 8.50
N ILE A 98 7.28 17.19 9.56
CA ILE A 98 7.54 15.75 9.61
C ILE A 98 6.24 14.96 9.41
N GLU A 99 5.15 15.37 10.05
CA GLU A 99 3.85 14.72 9.87
C GLU A 99 3.35 14.85 8.44
N ALA A 100 3.46 16.04 7.84
CA ALA A 100 3.07 16.23 6.44
C ALA A 100 3.91 15.34 5.49
N ALA A 101 5.23 15.27 5.71
CA ALA A 101 6.13 14.43 4.92
C ALA A 101 5.84 12.93 5.07
N MET A 102 5.75 12.43 6.31
CA MET A 102 5.47 11.02 6.61
C MET A 102 4.09 10.58 6.12
N THR A 103 3.07 11.44 6.27
CA THR A 103 1.72 11.16 5.77
C THR A 103 1.74 10.91 4.26
N LYS A 104 2.38 11.79 3.49
CA LYS A 104 2.47 11.64 2.03
C LYS A 104 3.30 10.43 1.63
N ALA A 105 4.47 10.25 2.26
CA ALA A 105 5.36 9.13 1.98
C ALA A 105 4.67 7.78 2.22
N VAL A 106 4.03 7.61 3.39
CA VAL A 106 3.33 6.38 3.73
C VAL A 106 2.11 6.15 2.83
N ALA A 107 1.35 7.19 2.48
CA ALA A 107 0.25 7.06 1.51
C ALA A 107 0.76 6.56 0.15
N ARG A 108 1.92 7.04 -0.31
CA ARG A 108 2.53 6.59 -1.56
C ARG A 108 3.03 5.14 -1.47
N TYR A 109 3.61 4.75 -0.34
CA TYR A 109 3.96 3.37 -0.07
C TYR A 109 2.73 2.45 -0.09
N HIS A 110 1.63 2.83 0.56
CA HIS A 110 0.37 2.06 0.55
C HIS A 110 -0.25 1.93 -0.84
N LYS A 111 -0.05 2.91 -1.71
CA LYS A 111 -0.53 2.89 -3.10
C LYS A 111 0.23 1.90 -3.98
N ASN A 112 1.55 1.79 -3.80
CA ASN A 112 2.44 1.12 -4.76
C ASN A 112 3.17 -0.11 -4.20
N SER A 113 2.96 -0.47 -2.93
CA SER A 113 3.68 -1.53 -2.23
C SER A 113 2.78 -2.23 -1.20
N ASN A 114 3.12 -3.49 -0.87
CA ASN A 114 2.55 -4.24 0.25
C ASN A 114 3.55 -4.39 1.41
N ALA A 115 4.60 -3.54 1.46
CA ALA A 115 5.60 -3.54 2.51
C ALA A 115 4.97 -3.32 3.89
N ASN A 116 5.56 -3.96 4.89
CA ASN A 116 5.12 -3.95 6.27
C ASN A 116 6.28 -3.58 7.19
N LYS A 117 6.10 -2.52 7.98
CA LYS A 117 6.99 -2.08 9.06
C LYS A 117 6.20 -1.17 10.00
N THR A 118 6.52 -1.23 11.28
CA THR A 118 6.14 -0.19 12.24
C THR A 118 7.30 0.79 12.37
N ILE A 119 7.07 2.05 12.03
CA ILE A 119 8.09 3.10 12.00
C ILE A 119 7.89 4.06 13.19
N ARG A 120 8.93 4.21 14.01
CA ARG A 120 8.98 5.18 15.10
C ARG A 120 9.75 6.40 14.64
N VAL A 121 9.02 7.48 14.43
CA VAL A 121 9.56 8.75 13.95
C VAL A 121 9.90 9.66 15.12
N ALA A 122 11.03 10.36 15.06
CA ALA A 122 11.37 11.39 16.03
C ALA A 122 12.01 12.62 15.37
N TYR A 123 11.82 13.79 16.01
CA TYR A 123 12.63 14.98 15.76
C TYR A 123 13.86 14.94 16.66
N ALA A 124 15.05 14.90 16.05
CA ALA A 124 16.34 14.80 16.74
C ALA A 124 17.30 15.87 16.18
N PRO A 125 17.32 17.08 16.75
CA PRO A 125 18.08 18.22 16.21
C PRO A 125 19.58 17.98 15.97
N GLY A 126 20.18 17.01 16.67
CA GLY A 126 21.58 16.61 16.51
C GLY A 126 21.86 15.73 15.28
N VAL A 127 20.83 15.24 14.59
CA VAL A 127 20.97 14.59 13.29
C VAL A 127 21.18 15.68 12.21
N PRO A 128 22.21 15.59 11.35
CA PRO A 128 22.46 16.62 10.34
C PRO A 128 21.35 16.77 9.31
N THR A 129 20.72 15.67 8.91
CA THR A 129 19.72 15.61 7.83
C THR A 129 18.50 14.79 8.27
N ALA A 130 18.49 13.49 7.98
CA ALA A 130 17.63 12.47 8.50
C ALA A 130 18.42 11.15 8.50
N GLU A 131 17.95 10.17 9.27
CA GLU A 131 18.55 8.84 9.27
C GLU A 131 17.52 7.81 9.74
N ALA A 132 17.73 6.56 9.35
CA ALA A 132 16.87 5.45 9.73
C ALA A 132 17.66 4.17 9.97
N ASN A 133 17.03 3.26 10.72
CA ASN A 133 17.54 1.94 11.01
C ASN A 133 16.50 0.87 10.64
N TYR A 134 16.98 -0.32 10.27
CA TYR A 134 16.13 -1.45 9.91
C TYR A 134 15.13 -1.86 11.01
N ASN A 135 15.45 -1.56 12.27
CA ASN A 135 14.59 -1.78 13.42
C ASN A 135 13.30 -0.91 13.40
N GLY A 136 13.16 0.01 12.45
CA GLY A 136 12.01 0.90 12.30
C GLY A 136 12.18 2.29 12.93
N ASP A 137 13.34 2.62 13.50
CA ASP A 137 13.63 4.01 13.92
C ASP A 137 13.89 4.88 12.69
N LEU A 138 13.28 6.07 12.68
CA LEU A 138 13.46 7.09 11.65
C LEU A 138 13.54 8.47 12.33
N ARG A 139 14.61 9.22 12.11
CA ARG A 139 14.85 10.51 12.77
C ARG A 139 15.07 11.61 11.75
N PHE A 140 14.46 12.77 11.99
CA PHE A 140 14.74 14.00 11.24
C PHE A 140 15.54 14.97 12.09
N GLY A 141 16.53 15.59 11.46
CA GLY A 141 17.38 16.65 11.99
C GLY A 141 16.72 18.01 12.09
N SER A 142 17.49 19.01 12.53
CA SER A 142 17.03 20.39 12.67
C SER A 142 16.74 21.09 11.33
N ASN A 143 17.40 20.68 10.25
CA ASN A 143 17.27 21.35 8.95
C ASN A 143 15.94 21.01 8.24
N ARG A 144 15.05 22.00 8.12
CA ARG A 144 13.71 21.87 7.52
C ARG A 144 13.73 21.48 6.04
N ALA A 145 14.83 21.73 5.33
CA ALA A 145 14.99 21.31 3.94
C ALA A 145 14.95 19.78 3.77
N TYR A 146 15.16 19.01 4.85
CA TYR A 146 15.07 17.55 4.85
C TYR A 146 13.73 17.01 5.36
N MET A 147 12.80 17.85 5.84
CA MET A 147 11.47 17.41 6.26
C MET A 147 10.50 17.37 5.07
N THR A 148 10.89 16.64 4.02
CA THR A 148 10.16 16.53 2.76
C THR A 148 9.67 15.10 2.54
N GLU A 149 8.66 14.93 1.68
CA GLU A 149 8.18 13.61 1.28
C GLU A 149 9.32 12.76 0.68
N ARG A 150 10.18 13.37 -0.15
CA ARG A 150 11.35 12.72 -0.74
C ARG A 150 12.28 12.13 0.31
N THR A 151 12.67 12.93 1.32
CA THR A 151 13.50 12.41 2.43
C THR A 151 12.77 11.31 3.18
N ALA A 152 11.51 11.52 3.55
CA ALA A 152 10.74 10.51 4.29
C ALA A 152 10.69 9.17 3.54
N MET A 153 10.48 9.20 2.22
CA MET A 153 10.47 7.99 1.40
C MET A 153 11.83 7.28 1.36
N HIS A 154 12.91 8.05 1.20
CA HIS A 154 14.28 7.55 1.25
C HIS A 154 14.56 6.86 2.59
N GLU A 155 14.27 7.51 3.70
CA GLU A 155 14.49 6.94 5.04
C GLU A 155 13.59 5.72 5.30
N ILE A 156 12.34 5.71 4.83
CA ILE A 156 11.48 4.51 4.91
C ILE A 156 12.17 3.33 4.21
N SER A 157 12.81 3.54 3.06
CA SER A 157 13.51 2.46 2.36
C SER A 157 14.65 1.85 3.18
N HIS A 158 15.36 2.65 3.98
CA HIS A 158 16.35 2.15 4.94
C HIS A 158 15.70 1.30 6.03
N THR A 159 14.55 1.70 6.56
CA THR A 159 13.80 0.85 7.52
C THR A 159 13.40 -0.49 6.91
N LEU A 160 13.24 -0.56 5.60
CA LEU A 160 12.86 -1.76 4.85
C LEU A 160 14.05 -2.62 4.41
N GLY A 161 15.28 -2.12 4.51
CA GLY A 161 16.50 -2.93 4.36
C GLY A 161 17.56 -2.34 3.45
N VAL A 162 17.24 -1.32 2.66
CA VAL A 162 18.21 -0.61 1.81
C VAL A 162 19.38 -0.16 2.67
N GLY A 163 20.60 -0.59 2.34
CA GLY A 163 21.82 -0.23 3.08
C GLY A 163 21.93 -0.73 4.52
N GLN A 164 20.94 -1.48 5.03
CA GLN A 164 20.88 -1.91 6.44
C GLN A 164 20.96 -3.43 6.62
N THR A 165 20.72 -4.22 5.56
CA THR A 165 20.76 -5.69 5.64
C THR A 165 21.94 -6.30 4.87
N ALA A 166 22.40 -7.46 5.34
CA ALA A 166 23.37 -8.26 4.58
C ALA A 166 22.80 -8.69 3.22
N ALA A 167 21.50 -8.98 3.16
CA ALA A 167 20.81 -9.38 1.94
C ALA A 167 20.87 -8.28 0.87
N PHE A 168 20.61 -7.01 1.24
CA PHE A 168 20.81 -5.87 0.35
C PHE A 168 22.24 -5.82 -0.18
N ASN A 169 23.25 -5.90 0.70
CA ASN A 169 24.65 -5.83 0.32
C ASN A 169 25.06 -6.98 -0.62
N THR A 170 24.64 -8.21 -0.34
CA THR A 170 24.90 -9.38 -1.20
C THR A 170 24.26 -9.22 -2.57
N LYS A 171 23.00 -8.80 -2.63
CA LYS A 171 22.28 -8.57 -3.89
C LYS A 171 22.91 -7.46 -4.72
N CYS A 172 23.31 -6.36 -4.07
CA CYS A 172 24.04 -5.27 -4.70
C CYS A 172 25.39 -5.72 -5.27
N ALA A 173 26.17 -6.51 -4.50
CA ALA A 173 27.47 -7.01 -4.95
C ALA A 173 27.34 -7.99 -6.14
N ALA A 174 26.30 -8.83 -6.13
CA ALA A 174 26.05 -9.79 -7.20
C ALA A 174 25.36 -9.18 -8.44
N GLY A 175 24.66 -8.05 -8.28
CA GLY A 175 23.76 -7.51 -9.31
C GLY A 175 22.54 -8.39 -9.59
N ASP A 176 22.22 -9.32 -8.70
CA ASP A 176 21.17 -10.34 -8.87
C ASP A 176 19.79 -9.84 -8.41
N TRP A 177 19.26 -8.88 -9.16
CA TRP A 177 17.94 -8.29 -8.92
C TRP A 177 16.90 -8.87 -9.89
N ARG A 178 16.32 -10.02 -9.54
CA ARG A 178 15.44 -10.81 -10.41
C ARG A 178 14.19 -10.06 -10.87
N THR A 179 13.62 -9.21 -10.02
CA THR A 179 12.43 -8.41 -10.31
C THR A 179 12.74 -6.91 -10.40
N ALA A 180 13.69 -6.40 -9.60
CA ALA A 180 14.00 -4.96 -9.65
C ALA A 180 14.77 -4.56 -10.93
N LEU A 181 15.67 -5.39 -11.47
CA LEU A 181 16.40 -5.06 -12.70
C LEU A 181 15.51 -5.01 -13.95
N PRO A 182 14.59 -5.98 -14.19
CA PRO A 182 13.61 -5.84 -15.27
C PRO A 182 12.71 -4.61 -15.09
N LEU A 183 12.34 -4.28 -13.84
CA LEU A 183 11.49 -3.13 -13.56
C LEU A 183 12.17 -1.82 -13.96
N VAL A 184 13.42 -1.58 -13.54
CA VAL A 184 14.13 -0.34 -13.92
C VAL A 184 14.32 -0.24 -15.44
N ARG A 185 14.55 -1.37 -16.12
CA ARG A 185 14.65 -1.41 -17.59
C ARG A 185 13.34 -1.10 -18.29
N SER A 186 12.21 -1.41 -17.67
CA SER A 186 10.91 -0.99 -18.19
C SER A 186 10.68 0.52 -18.10
N PHE A 187 11.39 1.21 -17.20
CA PHE A 187 11.30 2.66 -17.03
C PHE A 187 12.27 3.40 -17.95
N ASP A 188 13.51 2.91 -18.03
CA ASP A 188 14.65 3.68 -18.56
C ASP A 188 15.30 3.00 -19.79
N GLY A 189 14.72 1.90 -20.27
CA GLY A 189 15.18 1.14 -21.43
C GLY A 189 16.07 -0.05 -21.06
N ALA A 190 16.29 -0.92 -22.06
CA ALA A 190 16.92 -2.24 -21.88
C ALA A 190 18.33 -2.21 -21.26
N ASN A 191 19.05 -1.10 -21.39
CA ASN A 191 20.42 -0.93 -20.90
C ASN A 191 20.50 -0.40 -19.46
N ALA A 192 19.36 -0.08 -18.83
CA ALA A 192 19.34 0.39 -17.46
C ALA A 192 19.95 -0.65 -16.49
N LYS A 193 20.62 -0.13 -15.46
CA LYS A 193 21.30 -0.90 -14.41
C LYS A 193 20.91 -0.37 -13.05
N ILE A 194 20.95 -1.24 -12.05
CA ILE A 194 20.91 -0.86 -10.64
C ILE A 194 22.34 -0.79 -10.15
N SER A 195 22.71 0.33 -9.56
CA SER A 195 24.00 0.54 -8.89
C SER A 195 23.75 0.74 -7.39
N CYS A 196 24.68 0.27 -6.55
CA CYS A 196 24.61 0.50 -5.11
C CYS A 196 25.92 1.08 -4.58
N GLY A 197 25.85 1.85 -3.50
CA GLY A 197 27.03 2.43 -2.87
C GLY A 197 26.69 3.26 -1.63
N GLY A 198 27.53 3.16 -0.60
CA GLY A 198 27.38 3.95 0.63
C GLY A 198 26.04 3.74 1.37
N GLY A 199 25.45 2.55 1.26
CA GLY A 199 24.13 2.25 1.82
C GLY A 199 22.94 2.61 0.91
N HIS A 200 23.18 3.13 -0.28
CA HIS A 200 22.14 3.59 -1.19
C HIS A 200 22.08 2.77 -2.47
N PHE A 201 21.04 3.00 -3.27
CA PHE A 201 20.92 2.50 -4.64
C PHE A 201 20.52 3.59 -5.63
N TRP A 202 20.81 3.36 -6.91
CA TRP A 202 20.42 4.19 -8.03
C TRP A 202 20.03 3.32 -9.23
N PRO A 203 19.17 3.83 -10.13
CA PRO A 203 18.36 5.04 -10.00
C PRO A 203 17.19 4.86 -9.01
N TYR A 204 16.48 5.96 -8.71
CA TYR A 204 15.28 5.98 -7.87
C TYR A 204 15.49 5.66 -6.38
N GLY A 205 16.71 5.82 -5.86
CA GLY A 205 16.97 5.78 -4.41
C GLY A 205 16.47 7.02 -3.67
N LEU A 206 16.19 8.12 -4.39
CA LEU A 206 15.79 9.42 -3.82
C LEU A 206 16.85 10.00 -2.89
N ASN A 207 18.12 9.86 -3.29
CA ASN A 207 19.29 10.22 -2.48
C ASN A 207 19.52 11.73 -2.41
N TYR A 208 19.01 12.47 -3.40
CA TYR A 208 19.10 13.93 -3.48
C TYR A 208 17.73 14.54 -3.80
N GLU A 209 17.51 15.78 -3.37
CA GLU A 209 16.26 16.50 -3.71
C GLU A 209 16.08 16.68 -5.21
N THR A 210 17.17 16.79 -5.97
CA THR A 210 17.15 16.87 -7.45
C THR A 210 16.66 15.59 -8.12
N GLU A 211 16.58 14.46 -7.40
CA GLU A 211 15.97 13.22 -7.90
C GLU A 211 14.44 13.22 -7.76
N TRP A 212 13.86 14.21 -7.07
CA TRP A 212 12.42 14.26 -6.82
C TRP A 212 11.59 14.60 -8.06
N SER A 213 10.54 13.82 -8.26
CA SER A 213 9.35 14.16 -9.05
C SER A 213 8.22 13.22 -8.62
N GLU A 214 6.97 13.55 -8.94
CA GLU A 214 5.83 12.64 -8.68
C GLU A 214 6.04 11.25 -9.29
N THR A 215 6.57 11.21 -10.52
CA THR A 215 6.92 9.97 -11.21
C THR A 215 8.02 9.21 -10.48
N ASN A 216 9.09 9.90 -10.04
CA ASN A 216 10.20 9.25 -9.35
C ASN A 216 9.81 8.76 -7.95
N GLY A 217 8.89 9.45 -7.27
CA GLY A 217 8.28 8.95 -6.03
C GLY A 217 7.57 7.61 -6.26
N ASP A 218 6.70 7.53 -7.27
CA ASP A 218 6.00 6.27 -7.57
C ASP A 218 6.97 5.16 -8.02
N ARG A 219 8.02 5.51 -8.78
CA ARG A 219 9.08 4.55 -9.20
C ARG A 219 9.91 4.08 -8.02
N HIS A 220 10.28 4.95 -7.08
CA HIS A 220 11.01 4.61 -5.86
C HIS A 220 10.31 3.49 -5.09
N VAL A 221 9.02 3.66 -4.77
CA VAL A 221 8.27 2.65 -4.01
C VAL A 221 8.22 1.31 -4.77
N LYS A 222 7.99 1.35 -6.09
CA LYS A 222 7.96 0.13 -6.92
C LYS A 222 9.33 -0.56 -6.95
N MET A 223 10.42 0.20 -7.02
CA MET A 223 11.78 -0.33 -6.94
C MET A 223 12.05 -1.00 -5.59
N VAL A 224 11.73 -0.31 -4.48
CA VAL A 224 11.90 -0.88 -3.13
C VAL A 224 11.06 -2.15 -2.97
N GLN A 225 9.81 -2.17 -3.45
CA GLN A 225 8.98 -3.37 -3.45
C GLN A 225 9.59 -4.52 -4.26
N ALA A 226 10.14 -4.25 -5.44
CA ALA A 226 10.78 -5.27 -6.25
C ALA A 226 12.05 -5.80 -5.57
N MET A 227 12.84 -4.94 -4.93
CA MET A 227 13.99 -5.37 -4.13
C MET A 227 13.57 -6.27 -2.95
N LEU A 228 12.48 -5.94 -2.25
CA LEU A 228 11.90 -6.81 -1.22
C LEU A 228 11.47 -8.17 -1.78
N ASN A 229 10.85 -8.21 -2.96
CA ASN A 229 10.48 -9.46 -3.63
C ASN A 229 11.70 -10.30 -4.04
N ASP A 230 12.83 -9.65 -4.28
CA ASP A 230 14.11 -10.30 -4.61
C ASP A 230 14.85 -10.82 -3.37
N GLY A 231 14.31 -10.59 -2.16
CA GLY A 231 14.85 -11.08 -0.90
C GLY A 231 15.79 -10.12 -0.18
N MET A 232 15.66 -8.81 -0.41
CA MET A 232 16.30 -7.76 0.41
C MET A 232 15.80 -7.80 1.87
#